data_AF-A0A653J803-F1
#
_entry.id   AF-A0A653J803-F1
#
_cell.length_a   1.000
_cell.length_b   1.000
_cell.length_c   1.000
_cell.angle_alpha   90.00
_cell.angle_beta   90.00
_cell.angle_gamma   90.00
#
_symmetry.space_group_name_H-M   'P 1'
#
loop_
_entity.id
_entity.type
_entity.pdbx_description
1 polymer ?
#
loop_
_entity_poly.entity_id
_entity_poly.type
_entity_poly.pdbx_seq_one_letter_code
_entity_poly.pdbx_strand_id
1 'polypeptide(L)'
;MFEALFVWARPKALPPALEVASELEADDVQTADAAPLVLASRRSDDLKAEYLLVQNQYEAFDQRALSMKALATPLLGAGIVAGIKDPSSAILWATILVAASLWLLEGIWKGFQKNLAYRVEKLERWYRGEEPGDMVPFQVYSEWNAVPTSMRIYYVATRMWAPFVALPYLVVIAISSVAIWRG
;
A
#
# COMPACT_ATOMS: atom_id res chain seq x y z
N MET A 1 -4.09 29.22 -16.56
CA MET A 1 -4.51 29.31 -15.14
C MET A 1 -4.25 27.96 -14.47
N PHE A 2 -2.99 27.54 -14.30
CA PHE A 2 -2.53 26.38 -13.50
C PHE A 2 -0.98 26.39 -13.45
N GLU A 3 -0.37 27.47 -12.95
CA GLU A 3 1.10 27.64 -12.85
C GLU A 3 1.49 28.37 -11.55
N ALA A 4 0.78 28.09 -10.46
CA ALA A 4 1.10 28.69 -9.16
C ALA A 4 0.63 27.75 -8.05
N LEU A 5 1.50 26.83 -7.61
CA LEU A 5 1.47 26.18 -6.28
C LEU A 5 2.63 25.17 -6.14
N PHE A 6 3.89 25.58 -6.36
CA PHE A 6 5.07 24.80 -5.90
C PHE A 6 6.27 25.73 -5.70
N VAL A 7 6.13 26.69 -4.78
CA VAL A 7 7.24 27.50 -4.26
C VAL A 7 7.16 27.45 -2.74
N TRP A 8 7.66 26.37 -2.15
CA TRP A 8 8.06 26.38 -0.74
C TRP A 8 9.10 25.29 -0.45
N ALA A 9 10.37 25.71 -0.44
CA ALA A 9 11.52 25.18 0.30
C ALA A 9 12.82 25.41 -0.50
N ARG A 10 13.33 26.66 -0.50
CA ARG A 10 14.77 26.85 -0.73
C ARG A 10 15.50 26.51 0.57
N PRO A 11 16.59 25.73 0.54
CA PRO A 11 17.42 25.51 1.72
C PRO A 11 18.02 26.85 2.20
N LYS A 12 18.03 27.07 3.52
CA LYS A 12 18.81 28.14 4.17
C LYS A 12 20.26 28.02 3.72
N ALA A 13 20.89 29.15 3.41
CA ALA A 13 22.31 29.20 3.07
C ALA A 13 23.15 28.50 4.14
N LEU A 14 24.08 27.63 3.71
CA LEU A 14 25.06 27.00 4.59
C LEU A 14 25.99 28.07 5.19
N PRO A 15 26.43 27.90 6.45
CA PRO A 15 27.50 28.73 7.01
C PRO A 15 28.79 28.58 6.18
N PRO A 16 29.66 29.61 6.15
CA PRO A 16 30.90 29.59 5.39
C PRO A 16 31.80 28.43 5.85
N ALA A 17 32.14 27.56 4.89
CA ALA A 17 32.83 26.28 5.08
C ALA A 17 34.28 26.35 5.61
N LEU A 18 34.75 27.53 6.02
CA LEU A 18 36.16 27.76 6.36
C LEU A 18 36.45 27.75 7.87
N GLU A 19 35.42 27.77 8.73
CA GLU A 19 35.62 27.78 10.19
C GLU A 19 35.51 26.39 10.83
N VAL A 20 34.85 25.43 10.16
CA VAL A 20 34.69 24.04 10.65
C VAL A 20 35.87 23.14 10.24
N ALA A 21 36.67 23.55 9.24
CA ALA A 21 37.75 22.74 8.70
C ALA A 21 38.97 22.63 9.63
N SER A 22 39.22 23.60 10.52
CA SER A 22 40.39 23.60 11.40
C SER A 22 40.24 22.73 12.66
N GLU A 23 39.01 22.33 13.01
CA GLU A 23 38.76 21.43 14.15
C GLU A 23 38.70 19.95 13.74
N LEU A 24 38.57 19.65 12.44
CA LEU A 24 38.44 18.28 11.93
C LEU A 24 39.77 17.58 11.64
N GLU A 25 40.89 18.30 11.53
CA GLU A 25 42.18 17.70 11.12
C GLU A 25 42.90 16.88 12.21
N ALA A 26 42.48 16.94 13.47
CA ALA A 26 43.18 16.29 14.59
C ALA A 26 42.68 14.88 14.95
N ASP A 27 41.49 14.48 14.49
CA ASP A 27 40.84 13.20 14.89
C ASP A 27 40.61 12.23 13.70
N ASP A 28 40.96 12.65 12.48
CA ASP A 28 40.51 12.01 11.23
C ASP A 28 41.37 10.83 10.73
N VAL A 29 42.50 10.54 11.40
CA VAL A 29 43.38 9.43 11.01
C VAL A 29 42.88 8.08 11.57
N GLN A 30 42.04 8.10 12.61
CA GLN A 30 41.50 6.88 13.24
C GLN A 30 40.08 6.53 12.74
N THR A 31 39.38 7.48 12.11
CA THR A 31 38.00 7.35 11.61
C THR A 31 37.91 6.70 10.23
N ALA A 32 38.97 6.79 9.41
CA ALA A 32 38.98 6.30 8.03
C ALA A 32 38.77 4.78 7.91
N ASP A 33 39.34 3.98 8.82
CA ASP A 33 39.17 2.52 8.84
C ASP A 33 37.82 2.07 9.45
N ALA A 34 37.16 2.94 10.23
CA ALA A 34 35.87 2.65 10.85
C ALA A 34 34.68 3.02 9.97
N ALA A 35 34.86 3.93 9.00
CA ALA A 35 33.78 4.44 8.14
C ALA A 35 32.98 3.32 7.42
N PRO A 36 33.60 2.27 6.84
CA PRO A 36 32.85 1.20 6.16
C PRO A 36 31.94 0.42 7.11
N LEU A 37 32.39 0.16 8.34
CA LEU A 37 31.64 -0.57 9.36
C LEU A 37 30.46 0.25 9.88
N VAL A 38 30.67 1.56 10.11
CA VAL A 38 29.61 2.49 10.54
C VAL A 38 28.53 2.64 9.45
N LEU A 39 28.92 2.68 8.18
CA LEU A 39 27.96 2.74 7.08
C LEU A 39 27.16 1.43 6.95
N ALA A 40 27.81 0.28 7.13
CA ALA A 40 27.14 -1.02 7.13
C ALA A 40 26.15 -1.15 8.31
N SER A 41 26.51 -0.68 9.51
CA SER A 41 25.62 -0.71 10.67
C SER A 41 24.41 0.21 10.47
N ARG A 42 24.63 1.45 10.02
CA ARG A 42 23.54 2.40 9.71
C ARG A 42 22.58 1.84 8.66
N ARG A 43 23.10 1.22 7.61
CA ARG A 43 22.27 0.59 6.58
C ARG A 43 21.42 -0.54 7.15
N SER A 44 21.99 -1.38 8.02
CA SER A 44 21.23 -2.44 8.69
C SER A 44 20.10 -1.88 9.55
N ASP A 45 20.35 -0.78 10.25
CA ASP A 45 19.34 -0.07 11.05
C ASP A 45 18.25 0.55 10.17
N ASP A 46 18.60 1.16 9.03
CA ASP A 46 17.65 1.73 8.07
C ASP A 46 16.77 0.65 7.44
N LEU A 47 17.34 -0.49 7.05
CA LEU A 47 16.58 -1.63 6.51
C LEU A 47 15.65 -2.23 7.56
N LYS A 48 16.07 -2.27 8.84
CA LYS A 48 15.22 -2.70 9.95
C LYS A 48 14.07 -1.74 10.17
N ALA A 49 14.33 -0.44 10.13
CA ALA A 49 13.31 0.60 10.24
C ALA A 49 12.32 0.53 9.08
N GLU A 50 12.79 0.31 7.86
CA GLU A 50 11.95 0.09 6.70
C GLU A 50 11.09 -1.17 6.85
N TYR A 51 11.66 -2.30 7.29
CA TYR A 51 10.91 -3.53 7.51
C TYR A 51 9.73 -3.32 8.45
N LEU A 52 9.97 -2.69 9.61
CA LEU A 52 8.93 -2.39 10.58
C LEU A 52 7.86 -1.45 9.99
N LEU A 53 8.26 -0.43 9.24
CA LEU A 53 7.34 0.49 8.58
C LEU A 53 6.44 -0.22 7.56
N VAL A 54 7.04 -1.03 6.68
CA VAL A 54 6.32 -1.74 5.61
C VAL A 54 5.40 -2.81 6.19
N GLN A 55 5.86 -3.57 7.19
CA GLN A 55 5.07 -4.59 7.87
C GLN A 55 3.84 -3.98 8.57
N ASN A 56 4.04 -2.90 9.33
CA ASN A 56 2.94 -2.19 9.97
C ASN A 56 1.93 -1.68 8.95
N GLN A 57 2.39 -1.14 7.82
CA GLN A 57 1.51 -0.67 6.77
C GLN A 57 0.75 -1.82 6.10
N TYR A 58 1.39 -2.97 5.88
CA TYR A 58 0.77 -4.17 5.34
C TYR A 58 -0.38 -4.66 6.23
N GLU A 59 -0.14 -4.76 7.53
CA GLU A 59 -1.14 -5.15 8.54
C GLU A 59 -2.27 -4.13 8.64
N ALA A 60 -1.96 -2.82 8.61
CA ALA A 60 -2.95 -1.76 8.64
C ALA A 60 -3.91 -1.81 7.43
N PHE A 61 -3.42 -2.22 6.25
CA PHE A 61 -4.31 -2.43 5.10
C PHE A 61 -5.30 -3.58 5.33
N ASP A 62 -4.90 -4.64 6.03
CA ASP A 62 -5.78 -5.77 6.29
C ASP A 62 -6.88 -5.41 7.30
N GLN A 63 -6.50 -4.68 8.36
CA GLN A 63 -7.45 -4.11 9.32
C GLN A 63 -8.47 -3.18 8.64
N ARG A 64 -8.02 -2.32 7.72
CA ARG A 64 -8.91 -1.42 6.96
C ARG A 64 -9.85 -2.19 6.03
N ALA A 65 -9.40 -3.29 5.43
CA ALA A 65 -10.25 -4.16 4.62
C ALA A 65 -11.37 -4.80 5.46
N LEU A 66 -11.06 -5.21 6.70
CA LEU A 66 -12.06 -5.73 7.64
C LEU A 66 -13.07 -4.65 8.04
N SER A 67 -12.61 -3.43 8.33
CA SER A 67 -13.48 -2.29 8.64
C SER A 67 -14.41 -1.93 7.48
N MET A 68 -13.92 -1.97 6.24
CA MET A 68 -14.76 -1.74 5.06
C MET A 68 -15.86 -2.79 4.95
N LYS A 69 -15.55 -4.07 5.20
CA LYS A 69 -16.55 -5.14 5.20
C LYS A 69 -17.60 -4.94 6.30
N ALA A 70 -17.16 -4.57 7.51
CA ALA A 70 -18.06 -4.29 8.63
C ALA A 70 -19.07 -3.17 8.33
N LEU A 71 -18.66 -2.15 7.55
CA LEU A 71 -19.55 -1.09 7.09
C LEU A 71 -20.39 -1.48 5.86
N ALA A 72 -19.82 -2.26 4.94
CA ALA A 72 -20.48 -2.69 3.72
C ALA A 72 -21.65 -3.64 3.99
N THR A 73 -21.47 -4.62 4.89
CA THR A 73 -22.48 -5.64 5.19
C THR A 73 -23.83 -5.06 5.60
N PRO A 74 -23.95 -4.17 6.61
CA PRO A 74 -25.24 -3.60 6.98
C PRO A 74 -25.81 -2.68 5.90
N LEU A 75 -24.97 -1.91 5.19
CA LEU A 75 -25.42 -1.03 4.11
C LEU A 75 -26.04 -1.81 2.94
N LEU A 76 -25.34 -2.83 2.45
CA LEU A 76 -25.81 -3.68 1.37
C LEU A 76 -27.01 -4.53 1.80
N GLY A 77 -27.00 -5.04 3.04
CA GLY A 77 -28.14 -5.77 3.61
C GLY A 77 -29.40 -4.91 3.71
N ALA A 78 -29.27 -3.66 4.16
CA ALA A 78 -30.39 -2.71 4.20
C ALA A 78 -30.93 -2.39 2.79
N GLY A 79 -30.04 -2.24 1.81
CA GLY A 79 -30.43 -2.03 0.40
C GLY A 79 -31.25 -3.20 -0.16
N ILE A 80 -30.82 -4.44 0.10
CA ILE A 80 -31.57 -5.65 -0.29
C ILE A 80 -32.96 -5.67 0.37
N VAL A 81 -33.02 -5.49 1.70
CA VAL A 81 -34.29 -5.54 2.45
C VAL A 81 -35.24 -4.44 1.98
N ALA A 82 -34.75 -3.22 1.77
CA ALA A 82 -35.56 -2.11 1.28
C ALA A 82 -36.12 -2.39 -0.12
N GLY A 83 -35.27 -2.85 -1.05
CA GLY A 83 -35.67 -3.13 -2.43
C GLY A 83 -36.60 -4.34 -2.59
N ILE A 84 -36.59 -5.29 -1.64
CA ILE A 84 -37.54 -6.41 -1.62
C ILE A 84 -38.87 -6.01 -0.97
N LYS A 85 -38.83 -5.23 0.13
CA LYS A 85 -40.03 -4.84 0.87
C LYS A 85 -40.90 -3.87 0.09
N ASP A 86 -40.27 -2.90 -0.56
CA ASP A 86 -40.91 -2.01 -1.53
C ASP A 86 -40.29 -2.37 -2.89
N PRO A 87 -40.97 -3.17 -3.74
CA PRO A 87 -40.40 -3.84 -4.92
C PRO A 87 -39.93 -2.85 -5.98
N SER A 88 -38.79 -2.23 -5.68
CA SER A 88 -38.18 -1.15 -6.43
C SER A 88 -36.92 -1.69 -7.06
N SER A 89 -37.02 -2.00 -8.35
CA SER A 89 -35.88 -2.41 -9.17
C SER A 89 -34.75 -1.38 -9.12
N ALA A 90 -35.06 -0.09 -8.96
CA ALA A 90 -34.08 0.97 -8.81
C ALA A 90 -33.20 0.80 -7.55
N ILE A 91 -33.79 0.45 -6.40
CA ILE A 91 -33.03 0.23 -5.15
C ILE A 91 -32.12 -1.00 -5.29
N LEU A 92 -32.61 -2.06 -5.92
CA LEU A 92 -31.84 -3.29 -6.14
C LEU A 92 -30.68 -3.05 -7.12
N TRP A 93 -30.89 -2.30 -8.21
CA TRP A 93 -29.82 -1.90 -9.12
C TRP A 93 -28.77 -1.00 -8.44
N ALA A 94 -29.20 -0.04 -7.62
CA ALA A 94 -28.29 0.78 -6.82
C ALA A 94 -27.46 -0.08 -5.86
N THR A 95 -28.08 -1.08 -5.21
CA THR A 95 -27.40 -2.02 -4.32
C THR A 95 -26.34 -2.84 -5.06
N ILE A 96 -26.64 -3.33 -6.27
CA ILE A 96 -25.68 -4.04 -7.14
C ILE A 96 -24.50 -3.12 -7.48
N LEU A 97 -24.76 -1.87 -7.87
CA LEU A 97 -23.71 -0.92 -8.24
C LEU A 97 -22.77 -0.61 -7.07
N VAL A 98 -23.33 -0.41 -5.87
CA VAL A 98 -22.52 -0.20 -4.66
C VAL A 98 -21.72 -1.46 -4.33
N ALA A 99 -22.32 -2.65 -4.41
CA ALA A 99 -21.62 -3.91 -4.17
C ALA A 99 -20.45 -4.12 -5.16
N ALA A 100 -20.67 -3.87 -6.46
CA ALA A 100 -19.65 -3.94 -7.48
C ALA A 100 -18.52 -2.91 -7.26
N SER A 101 -18.86 -1.70 -6.81
CA SER A 101 -17.88 -0.65 -6.51
C SER A 101 -17.00 -1.02 -5.32
N LEU A 102 -17.59 -1.57 -4.25
CA LEU A 102 -16.85 -2.05 -3.09
C LEU A 102 -15.99 -3.28 -3.42
N TRP A 103 -16.49 -4.17 -4.28
CA TRP A 103 -15.72 -5.31 -4.78
C TRP A 103 -14.47 -4.86 -5.54
N LEU A 104 -14.62 -3.90 -6.46
CA LEU A 104 -13.49 -3.32 -7.19
C LEU A 104 -12.50 -2.61 -6.26
N LEU A 105 -13.00 -1.82 -5.31
CA LEU A 105 -12.18 -1.10 -4.34
C LEU A 105 -11.34 -2.06 -3.48
N GLU A 106 -11.94 -3.15 -3.00
CA GLU A 106 -11.22 -4.19 -2.27
C GLU A 106 -10.14 -4.85 -3.13
N GLY A 107 -10.45 -5.16 -4.39
CA GLY A 107 -9.48 -5.69 -5.35
C GLY A 107 -8.28 -4.76 -5.54
N ILE A 108 -8.52 -3.46 -5.70
CA ILE A 108 -7.46 -2.45 -5.84
C ILE A 108 -6.59 -2.39 -4.58
N TRP A 109 -7.22 -2.37 -3.39
CA TRP A 109 -6.47 -2.38 -2.12
C TRP A 109 -5.62 -3.64 -1.93
N LYS A 110 -6.17 -4.82 -2.23
CA LYS A 110 -5.41 -6.08 -2.18
C LYS A 110 -4.32 -6.15 -3.25
N GLY A 111 -4.50 -5.48 -4.38
CA GLY A 111 -3.46 -5.26 -5.38
C GLY A 111 -2.28 -4.46 -4.80
N PHE A 112 -2.54 -3.33 -4.14
CA PHE A 112 -1.50 -2.53 -3.49
C PHE A 112 -0.77 -3.27 -2.37
N GLN A 113 -1.46 -4.13 -1.60
CA GLN A 113 -0.81 -4.98 -0.58
C GLN A 113 0.26 -5.90 -1.17
N LYS A 114 0.15 -6.31 -2.44
CA LYS A 114 1.15 -7.19 -3.08
C LYS A 114 2.53 -6.52 -3.19
N ASN A 115 2.57 -5.20 -3.27
CA ASN A 115 3.80 -4.42 -3.39
C ASN A 115 4.58 -4.40 -2.08
N LEU A 116 3.85 -4.15 -1.00
CA LEU A 116 4.41 -4.21 0.36
C LEU A 116 4.90 -5.63 0.64
N ALA A 117 4.10 -6.65 0.31
CA ALA A 117 4.50 -8.05 0.47
C ALA A 117 5.80 -8.39 -0.29
N TYR A 118 5.96 -7.89 -1.53
CA TYR A 118 7.20 -8.09 -2.29
C TYR A 118 8.40 -7.43 -1.61
N ARG A 119 8.25 -6.19 -1.11
CA ARG A 119 9.34 -5.51 -0.38
C ARG A 119 9.69 -6.21 0.93
N VAL A 120 8.69 -6.67 1.68
CA VAL A 120 8.89 -7.47 2.91
C VAL A 120 9.68 -8.73 2.59
N GLU A 121 9.25 -9.50 1.59
CA GLU A 121 9.95 -10.72 1.16
C GLU A 121 11.41 -10.43 0.77
N LYS A 122 11.65 -9.33 0.03
CA LYS A 122 13.00 -8.92 -0.36
C LYS A 122 13.87 -8.59 0.85
N LEU A 123 13.36 -7.83 1.81
CA LEU A 123 14.05 -7.51 3.07
C LEU A 123 14.38 -8.77 3.87
N GLU A 124 13.44 -9.71 3.97
CA GLU A 124 13.67 -10.97 4.68
C GLU A 124 14.73 -11.84 4.00
N ARG A 125 14.72 -11.92 2.65
CA ARG A 125 15.77 -12.61 1.88
C ARG A 125 17.13 -11.99 2.10
N TRP A 126 17.22 -10.66 2.21
CA TRP A 126 18.45 -9.96 2.54
C TRP A 126 18.96 -10.31 3.94
N TYR A 127 18.09 -10.29 4.96
CA TYR A 127 18.46 -10.70 6.32
C TYR A 127 18.85 -12.18 6.43
N ARG A 128 18.32 -13.06 5.56
CA ARG A 128 18.74 -14.47 5.48
C ARG A 128 20.04 -14.69 4.70
N GLY A 129 20.60 -13.65 4.08
CA GLY A 129 21.79 -13.77 3.22
C GLY A 129 21.51 -14.44 1.87
N GLU A 130 20.25 -14.52 1.44
CA GLU A 130 19.81 -15.13 0.17
C GLU A 130 19.81 -14.14 -1.00
N GLU A 131 19.94 -12.85 -0.72
CA GLU A 131 20.08 -11.77 -1.71
C GLU A 131 21.52 -11.27 -1.69
N PRO A 132 22.38 -11.65 -2.65
CA PRO A 132 23.72 -11.10 -2.78
C PRO A 132 23.63 -9.68 -3.30
N GLY A 133 23.92 -8.68 -2.45
CA GLY A 133 24.01 -7.31 -2.90
C GLY A 133 23.77 -6.28 -1.81
N ASP A 134 24.08 -5.05 -2.16
CA ASP A 134 23.91 -3.91 -1.27
C ASP A 134 22.50 -3.33 -1.42
N MET A 135 21.58 -3.75 -0.55
CA MET A 135 20.20 -3.32 -0.61
C MET A 135 20.08 -1.86 -0.16
N VAL A 136 19.56 -1.02 -1.05
CA VAL A 136 19.24 0.38 -0.74
C VAL A 136 17.94 0.42 0.08
N PRO A 137 17.93 1.08 1.26
CA PRO A 137 16.73 1.24 2.06
C PRO A 137 15.74 2.24 1.44
N PHE A 138 14.49 2.17 1.90
CA PHE A 138 13.39 3.08 1.58
C PHE A 138 13.00 3.17 0.10
N GLN A 139 13.00 2.03 -0.61
CA GLN A 139 12.74 1.96 -2.06
C GLN A 139 11.33 1.46 -2.43
N VAL A 140 10.36 1.51 -1.52
CA VAL A 140 8.99 1.01 -1.75
C VAL A 140 8.33 1.63 -3.00
N TYR A 141 8.45 2.95 -3.17
CA TYR A 141 7.80 3.66 -4.29
C TYR A 141 8.50 3.43 -5.64
N SER A 142 9.83 3.45 -5.64
CA SER A 142 10.63 3.22 -6.85
C SER A 142 10.44 1.80 -7.36
N GLU A 143 10.47 0.81 -6.47
CA GLU A 143 10.22 -0.59 -6.83
C GLU A 143 8.80 -0.81 -7.35
N TRP A 144 7.80 -0.13 -6.78
CA TRP A 144 6.43 -0.23 -7.29
C TRP A 144 6.29 0.32 -8.71
N ASN A 145 6.91 1.46 -9.01
CA ASN A 145 6.81 2.07 -10.33
C ASN A 145 7.61 1.33 -11.40
N ALA A 146 8.58 0.50 -11.01
CA ALA A 146 9.25 -0.41 -11.92
C ALA A 146 8.32 -1.55 -12.41
N VAL A 147 7.24 -1.85 -11.69
CA VAL A 147 6.28 -2.89 -12.09
C VAL A 147 5.41 -2.40 -13.27
N PRO A 148 5.39 -3.11 -14.41
CA PRO A 148 4.58 -2.73 -15.56
C PRO A 148 3.08 -2.64 -15.22
N THR A 149 2.38 -1.65 -15.79
CA THR A 149 0.93 -1.44 -15.56
C THR A 149 0.08 -2.69 -15.81
N SER A 150 0.41 -3.48 -16.84
CA SER A 150 -0.29 -4.76 -17.12
C SER A 150 -0.20 -5.73 -15.95
N MET A 151 0.96 -5.82 -15.30
CA MET A 151 1.17 -6.71 -14.15
C MET A 151 0.47 -6.18 -12.89
N ARG A 152 0.41 -4.85 -12.73
CA ARG A 152 -0.37 -4.21 -11.66
C ARG A 152 -1.87 -4.52 -11.79
N ILE A 153 -2.40 -4.40 -13.01
CA ILE A 153 -3.79 -4.77 -13.32
C ILE A 153 -4.02 -6.26 -13.09
N TYR A 154 -3.08 -7.13 -13.49
CA TYR A 154 -3.15 -8.56 -13.25
C TYR A 154 -3.24 -8.89 -11.76
N TYR A 155 -2.44 -8.24 -10.90
CA TYR A 155 -2.53 -8.42 -9.45
C TYR A 155 -3.89 -7.99 -8.89
N VAL A 156 -4.44 -6.89 -9.36
CA VAL A 156 -5.79 -6.47 -8.96
C VAL A 156 -6.84 -7.50 -9.41
N ALA A 157 -6.82 -7.88 -10.68
CA ALA A 157 -7.79 -8.82 -11.25
C ALA A 157 -7.77 -10.18 -10.56
N THR A 158 -6.59 -10.75 -10.31
CA THR A 158 -6.46 -12.02 -9.60
C THR A 158 -6.94 -11.94 -8.15
N ARG A 159 -6.73 -10.80 -7.47
CA ARG A 159 -7.21 -10.60 -6.10
C ARG A 159 -8.71 -10.36 -6.01
N MET A 160 -9.33 -9.73 -7.00
CA MET A 160 -10.79 -9.59 -7.06
C MET A 160 -11.49 -10.96 -7.02
N TRP A 161 -10.89 -11.99 -7.61
CA TRP A 161 -11.46 -13.34 -7.64
C TRP A 161 -11.07 -14.24 -6.47
N ALA A 162 -10.28 -13.76 -5.52
CA ALA A 162 -10.01 -14.52 -4.31
C ALA A 162 -11.33 -14.74 -3.53
N PRO A 163 -11.62 -15.96 -3.02
CA PRO A 163 -12.91 -16.26 -2.40
C PRO A 163 -13.31 -15.28 -1.29
N PHE A 164 -12.36 -14.89 -0.43
CA PHE A 164 -12.61 -13.96 0.68
C PHE A 164 -12.85 -12.50 0.22
N VAL A 165 -12.56 -12.17 -1.02
CA VAL A 165 -12.85 -10.86 -1.66
C VAL A 165 -14.17 -10.96 -2.42
N ALA A 166 -14.34 -11.96 -3.28
CA ALA A 166 -15.48 -12.06 -4.18
C ALA A 166 -16.79 -12.45 -3.49
N LEU A 167 -16.75 -13.46 -2.60
CA LEU A 167 -17.97 -14.07 -2.03
C LEU A 167 -18.95 -13.06 -1.39
N PRO A 168 -18.54 -12.12 -0.51
CA PRO A 168 -19.49 -11.21 0.13
C PRO A 168 -20.25 -10.33 -0.86
N TYR A 169 -19.61 -9.88 -1.95
CA TYR A 169 -20.26 -9.01 -2.93
C TYR A 169 -21.05 -9.81 -3.97
N LEU A 170 -20.54 -10.95 -4.43
CA LEU A 170 -21.24 -11.79 -5.41
C LEU A 170 -22.56 -12.33 -4.86
N VAL A 171 -22.63 -12.67 -3.57
CA VAL A 171 -23.88 -13.08 -2.91
C VAL A 171 -24.91 -11.95 -2.94
N VAL A 172 -24.52 -10.72 -2.63
CA VAL A 172 -25.40 -9.53 -2.68
C VAL A 172 -25.89 -9.26 -4.11
N ILE A 173 -25.00 -9.35 -5.09
CA ILE A 173 -25.33 -9.16 -6.50
C ILE A 173 -26.32 -10.24 -6.96
N ALA A 174 -26.07 -11.51 -6.61
CA ALA A 174 -26.95 -12.62 -6.97
C ALA A 174 -28.35 -12.49 -6.37
N ILE A 175 -28.46 -12.21 -5.07
CA ILE A 175 -29.75 -12.03 -4.39
C ILE A 175 -30.53 -10.86 -5.01
N SER A 176 -29.87 -9.71 -5.20
CA SER A 176 -30.49 -8.53 -5.81
C SER A 176 -30.96 -8.80 -7.24
N SER A 177 -30.17 -9.53 -8.03
CA SER A 177 -30.51 -9.89 -9.42
C SER A 177 -31.72 -10.82 -9.49
N VAL A 178 -31.79 -11.82 -8.60
CA VAL A 178 -32.94 -12.73 -8.51
C VAL A 178 -34.19 -11.97 -8.06
N ALA A 179 -34.08 -11.02 -7.14
CA ALA A 179 -35.19 -10.19 -6.69
C ALA A 179 -35.73 -9.31 -7.84
N ILE A 180 -34.86 -8.70 -8.64
CA ILE A 180 -35.24 -7.94 -9.84
C ILE A 180 -35.94 -8.85 -10.87
N TRP A 181 -35.46 -10.07 -11.07
CA TRP A 181 -36.05 -10.98 -12.06
C TRP A 181 -37.44 -11.49 -11.67
N ARG A 182 -37.77 -11.54 -10.37
CA ARG A 182 -39.04 -12.05 -9.85
C ARG A 182 -40.11 -10.98 -9.63
N GLY A 183 -39.72 -9.73 -9.43
CA GLY A 183 -40.63 -8.59 -9.20
C GLY A 183 -40.99 -7.90 -10.49
#